data_AF-A0A5D3F4W1-F1
#
_entry.id   AF-A0A5D3F4W1-F1
#
_cell.length_a   1.000
_cell.length_b   1.000
_cell.length_c   1.000
_cell.angle_alpha   90.00
_cell.angle_beta   90.00
_cell.angle_gamma   90.00
#
_symmetry.space_group_name_H-M   'P 1'
#
loop_
_entity.id
_entity.type
_entity.pdbx_description
1 polymer ?
#
loop_
_entity_poly.entity_id
_entity_poly.type
_entity_poly.pdbx_seq_one_letter_code
_entity_poly.pdbx_strand_id
1 'polypeptide(L)'
;MRVLDTASLVGLEARAWGLGLSQRLDPEWVRATAAPDGVHYLWPALWHDLSHRPDVPRHLRCELLISLRAGERLKSLLDVLPDDFAPLPVLASREEVMEAGRRWENATSVREWLEAEGVRGEA
;
A
#
# COMPACT_ATOMS: atom_id res chain seq x y z
N MET A 1 -10.55 -0.99 -8.06
CA MET A 1 -9.19 -1.30 -7.59
C MET A 1 -8.18 -0.75 -8.57
N ARG A 2 -7.07 -0.21 -8.07
CA ARG A 2 -5.91 0.21 -8.86
C ARG A 2 -4.79 -0.81 -8.76
N VAL A 3 -3.98 -0.89 -9.81
CA VAL A 3 -2.80 -1.73 -9.91
C VAL A 3 -1.59 -0.83 -10.05
N LEU A 4 -0.48 -1.23 -9.45
CA LEU A 4 0.77 -0.49 -9.52
C LEU A 4 1.97 -1.43 -9.42
N ASP A 5 3.05 -1.05 -10.10
CA ASP A 5 4.36 -1.67 -9.95
C ASP A 5 5.06 -1.16 -8.68
N THR A 6 6.19 -1.78 -8.35
CA THR A 6 6.96 -1.46 -7.14
C THR A 6 7.55 -0.06 -7.18
N ALA A 7 7.98 0.43 -8.33
CA ALA A 7 8.52 1.78 -8.46
C ALA A 7 7.45 2.83 -8.14
N SER A 8 6.25 2.65 -8.67
CA SER A 8 5.07 3.47 -8.39
C SER A 8 4.69 3.39 -6.92
N LEU A 9 4.68 2.19 -6.32
CA LEU A 9 4.38 2.02 -4.90
C LEU A 9 5.37 2.80 -4.02
N VAL A 10 6.67 2.64 -4.26
CA VAL A 10 7.72 3.38 -3.54
C VAL A 10 7.55 4.89 -3.71
N GLY A 11 7.17 5.35 -4.91
CA GLY A 11 6.90 6.76 -5.17
C GLY A 11 5.69 7.30 -4.39
N LEU A 12 4.62 6.52 -4.24
CA LEU A 12 3.46 6.91 -3.44
C LEU A 12 3.80 6.98 -1.95
N GLU A 13 4.53 5.98 -1.44
CA GLU A 13 4.99 5.95 -0.04
C GLU A 13 5.91 7.13 0.27
N ALA A 14 6.84 7.45 -0.63
CA ALA A 14 7.73 8.59 -0.48
C ALA A 14 6.96 9.92 -0.44
N ARG A 15 5.91 10.07 -1.25
CA ARG A 15 5.05 11.26 -1.23
C ARG A 15 4.23 11.35 0.06
N ALA A 16 3.63 10.25 0.49
CA ALA A 16 2.91 10.19 1.77
C ALA A 16 3.85 10.53 2.95
N TRP A 17 5.10 10.07 2.90
CA TRP A 17 6.14 10.39 3.86
C TRP A 17 6.52 11.87 3.86
N GLY A 18 6.77 12.46 2.68
CA GLY A 18 7.11 13.88 2.54
C GLY A 18 6.01 14.82 3.04
N LEU A 19 4.75 14.39 2.95
CA LEU A 19 3.58 15.13 3.45
C LEU A 19 3.23 14.81 4.91
N GLY A 20 3.93 13.86 5.54
CA GLY A 20 3.66 13.43 6.91
C GLY A 20 2.29 12.76 7.09
N LEU A 21 1.76 12.11 6.04
CA LEU A 21 0.45 11.44 6.11
C LEU A 21 0.48 10.26 7.07
N SER A 22 -0.63 9.99 7.74
CA SER A 22 -0.66 9.04 8.84
C SER A 22 -0.45 7.59 8.42
N GLN A 23 -1.04 7.17 7.29
CA GLN A 23 -0.87 5.82 6.77
C GLN A 23 0.17 5.84 5.66
N ARG A 24 1.31 5.24 5.96
CA ARG A 24 2.46 5.09 5.07
C ARG A 24 3.40 4.05 5.66
N LEU A 25 4.21 3.47 4.82
CA LEU A 25 5.36 2.66 5.15
C LEU A 25 6.64 3.45 4.87
N ASP A 26 7.76 2.95 5.40
CA ASP A 26 9.07 3.48 5.02
C ASP A 26 9.37 3.10 3.55
N PRO A 27 9.61 4.09 2.65
CA PRO A 27 9.89 3.81 1.24
C PRO A 27 11.10 2.89 1.03
N GLU A 28 12.13 2.96 1.89
CA GLU A 28 13.30 2.09 1.81
C GLU A 28 12.95 0.66 2.21
N TRP A 29 12.11 0.47 3.24
CA TRP A 29 11.60 -0.84 3.61
C TRP A 29 10.78 -1.47 2.48
N VAL A 30 9.92 -0.69 1.83
CA VAL A 30 9.14 -1.16 0.68
C VAL A 30 10.07 -1.58 -0.46
N ARG A 31 11.07 -0.76 -0.80
CA ARG A 31 12.05 -1.08 -1.86
C ARG A 31 12.82 -2.37 -1.56
N ALA A 32 13.19 -2.58 -0.30
CA ALA A 32 13.93 -3.77 0.13
C ALA A 32 13.05 -5.03 0.10
N THR A 33 11.77 -4.93 0.50
CA THR A 33 10.94 -6.11 0.80
C THR A 33 9.98 -6.48 -0.34
N ALA A 34 9.48 -5.50 -1.09
CA ALA A 34 8.56 -5.73 -2.20
C ALA A 34 9.26 -6.48 -3.35
N ALA A 35 8.52 -7.39 -4.00
CA ALA A 35 8.98 -8.03 -5.22
C ALA A 35 9.28 -6.96 -6.28
N PRO A 36 10.48 -6.90 -6.89
CA PRO A 36 10.92 -5.76 -7.71
C PRO A 36 10.09 -5.57 -8.98
N ASP A 37 9.64 -6.68 -9.57
CA ASP A 37 8.72 -6.71 -10.72
C ASP A 37 7.30 -7.10 -10.25
N GLY A 38 6.99 -6.81 -8.99
CA GLY A 38 5.77 -7.18 -8.31
C GLY A 38 4.58 -6.35 -8.76
N VAL A 39 3.42 -7.00 -8.75
CA VAL A 39 2.13 -6.33 -8.91
C VAL A 39 1.52 -6.11 -7.53
N HIS A 40 1.17 -4.86 -7.25
CA HIS A 40 0.53 -4.43 -6.02
C HIS A 40 -0.89 -3.93 -6.31
N TYR A 41 -1.72 -3.84 -5.28
CA TYR A 41 -3.10 -3.41 -5.43
C TYR A 41 -3.47 -2.35 -4.41
N LEU A 42 -4.21 -1.34 -4.88
CA LEU A 42 -4.75 -0.26 -4.05
C LEU A 42 -6.27 -0.21 -4.17
N TRP A 43 -6.94 -0.19 -3.02
CA TRP A 43 -8.38 -0.02 -2.92
C TRP A 43 -8.72 1.26 -2.17
N PRO A 44 -9.47 2.21 -2.75
CA PRO A 44 -9.87 3.42 -2.04
C PRO A 44 -10.93 3.05 -1.00
N ALA A 45 -10.62 3.26 0.28
CA ALA A 45 -11.53 2.96 1.38
C ALA A 45 -12.35 4.19 1.75
N LEU A 46 -11.72 5.34 2.01
CA LEU A 46 -12.41 6.56 2.39
C LEU A 46 -11.61 7.83 2.11
N TRP A 47 -12.31 8.97 2.07
CA TRP A 47 -11.72 10.30 1.95
C TRP A 47 -11.35 10.86 3.32
N HIS A 48 -10.10 11.33 3.47
CA HIS A 48 -9.63 12.03 4.65
C HIS A 48 -9.47 13.53 4.38
N ASP A 49 -10.03 14.30 5.30
CA ASP A 49 -9.85 15.75 5.41
C ASP A 49 -9.39 16.05 6.85
N LEU A 50 -8.26 16.75 6.99
CA LEU A 50 -7.62 16.98 8.27
C LEU A 50 -7.84 18.44 8.70
N SER A 51 -8.93 18.70 9.41
CA SER A 51 -9.25 20.06 9.90
C SER A 51 -8.14 20.71 10.75
N HIS A 52 -7.32 19.90 11.41
CA HIS A 52 -6.19 20.35 12.24
C HIS A 52 -4.87 20.53 11.45
N ARG A 53 -4.83 20.12 10.18
CA ARG A 53 -3.68 20.25 9.27
C ARG A 53 -4.16 20.77 7.89
N PRO A 54 -4.57 22.05 7.81
CA PRO A 54 -5.09 22.63 6.57
C PRO A 54 -4.03 22.75 5.46
N ASP A 55 -2.75 22.60 5.81
CA ASP A 55 -1.62 22.52 4.89
C ASP A 55 -1.55 21.18 4.14
N VAL A 56 -2.21 20.14 4.66
CA VAL A 56 -2.28 18.83 4.04
C VAL A 56 -3.50 18.75 3.12
N PRO A 57 -3.33 18.49 1.82
CA PRO A 57 -4.45 18.35 0.91
C PRO A 57 -5.36 17.17 1.32
N ARG A 58 -6.65 17.31 0.98
CA ARG A 58 -7.60 16.21 1.06
C ARG A 58 -7.07 14.99 0.28
N HIS A 59 -7.11 13.82 0.90
CA HIS A 59 -6.49 12.61 0.37
C HIS A 59 -7.38 11.37 0.54
N LEU A 60 -7.01 10.29 -0.13
CA LEU A 60 -7.67 9.00 -0.06
C LEU A 60 -6.90 8.10 0.90
N ARG A 61 -7.59 7.47 1.85
CA ARG A 61 -7.04 6.31 2.53
C ARG A 61 -7.33 5.07 1.72
N CYS A 62 -6.27 4.37 1.36
CA CYS A 62 -6.33 3.16 0.58
C CYS A 62 -5.91 1.94 1.41
N GLU A 63 -6.60 0.84 1.17
CA GLU A 63 -6.13 -0.51 1.48
C GLU A 63 -5.09 -0.92 0.43
N LEU A 64 -3.92 -1.39 0.89
CA LEU A 64 -2.76 -1.72 0.07
C LEU A 64 -2.35 -3.18 0.21
N LEU A 65 -2.28 -3.92 -0.91
CA LEU A 65 -1.80 -5.30 -0.97
C LEU A 65 -0.43 -5.33 -1.62
N ILE A 66 0.58 -5.72 -0.85
CA ILE A 66 1.98 -5.72 -1.26
C ILE A 66 2.42 -7.16 -1.56
N SER A 67 2.88 -7.41 -2.79
CA SER A 67 3.58 -8.65 -3.12
C SER A 67 5.04 -8.56 -2.68
N LEU A 68 5.51 -9.48 -1.83
CA LEU A 68 6.88 -9.53 -1.32
C LEU A 68 7.78 -10.37 -2.22
N ARG A 69 9.10 -10.17 -2.10
CA ARG A 69 10.13 -10.95 -2.82
C ARG A 69 10.02 -12.46 -2.60
N ALA A 70 9.71 -12.88 -1.38
CA ALA A 70 9.60 -14.29 -1.03
C ALA A 70 8.24 -14.92 -1.44
N GLY A 71 7.39 -14.16 -2.12
CA GLY A 71 6.12 -14.64 -2.70
C GLY A 71 4.91 -14.47 -1.80
N GLU A 72 5.11 -14.08 -0.54
CA GLU A 72 4.04 -13.71 0.38
C GLU A 72 3.37 -12.41 -0.05
N ARG A 73 2.18 -12.17 0.53
CA ARG A 73 1.44 -10.93 0.35
C ARG A 73 1.08 -10.36 1.70
N LEU A 74 1.30 -9.06 1.83
CA LEU A 74 0.98 -8.32 3.05
C LEU A 74 -0.08 -7.26 2.78
N LYS A 75 -0.99 -7.08 3.73
CA LYS A 75 -1.95 -5.97 3.73
C LYS A 75 -1.46 -4.80 4.59
N SER A 76 -1.67 -3.58 4.12
CA SER A 76 -1.36 -2.33 4.80
C SER A 76 -2.38 -1.26 4.45
N LEU A 77 -2.19 -0.05 5.00
CA LEU A 77 -2.89 1.16 4.59
C LEU A 77 -1.90 2.16 4.00
N LEU A 78 -2.36 2.95 3.03
CA LEU A 78 -1.60 4.03 2.42
C LEU A 78 -2.53 5.22 2.16
N ASP A 79 -2.17 6.38 2.68
CA ASP A 79 -2.83 7.65 2.37
C ASP A 79 -2.23 8.21 1.05
N VAL A 80 -3.06 8.49 0.04
CA VAL A 80 -2.66 8.88 -1.32
C VAL A 80 -3.38 10.14 -1.78
N LEU A 81 -2.68 11.06 -2.46
CA LEU A 81 -3.32 12.22 -3.08
C LEU A 81 -4.18 11.81 -4.28
N PRO A 82 -5.29 12.51 -4.56
CA PRO A 82 -6.17 12.16 -5.69
C PRO A 82 -5.48 12.19 -7.04
N ASP A 83 -4.60 13.16 -7.25
CA ASP A 83 -3.85 13.34 -8.50
C ASP A 83 -2.81 12.23 -8.72
N ASP A 84 -2.38 11.58 -7.64
CA ASP A 84 -1.46 10.44 -7.70
C ASP A 84 -2.21 9.11 -7.87
N PHE A 85 -3.45 9.03 -7.38
CA PHE A 85 -4.30 7.86 -7.48
C PHE A 85 -5.02 7.75 -8.83
N ALA A 86 -5.50 8.88 -9.36
CA ALA A 86 -6.27 8.96 -10.59
C ALA A 86 -5.58 8.29 -11.81
N PRO A 87 -4.29 8.54 -12.09
CA PRO A 87 -3.61 7.99 -13.27
C PRO A 87 -3.24 6.50 -13.13
N LEU A 88 -3.38 5.90 -11.95
CA LEU A 88 -3.04 4.49 -11.77
C LEU A 88 -3.93 3.59 -12.66
N PRO A 89 -3.35 2.52 -13.25
CA PRO A 89 -4.12 1.53 -13.99
C PRO A 89 -5.27 0.94 -13.16
N VAL A 90 -6.43 0.77 -13.80
CA VAL A 90 -7.56 0.04 -13.22
C VAL A 90 -7.41 -1.42 -13.64
N LEU A 91 -7.78 -2.34 -12.75
CA LEU A 91 -7.99 -3.71 -13.21
C LEU A 91 -9.03 -3.78 -14.32
N ALA A 92 -8.75 -4.62 -15.32
CA ALA A 92 -9.53 -4.68 -16.55
C ALA A 92 -10.83 -5.48 -16.38
N SER A 93 -10.88 -6.40 -15.41
CA SER A 93 -12.00 -7.33 -15.25
C SER A 93 -12.48 -7.51 -13.81
N ARG A 94 -13.74 -7.92 -13.70
CA ARG A 94 -14.34 -8.33 -12.42
C ARG A 94 -13.65 -9.57 -11.83
N GLU A 95 -13.16 -10.47 -12.68
CA GLU A 95 -12.48 -11.69 -12.23
C GLU A 95 -11.17 -11.36 -11.53
N GLU A 96 -10.35 -10.48 -12.11
CA GLU A 96 -9.12 -10.01 -11.47
C GLU A 96 -9.41 -9.30 -10.14
N VAL A 97 -10.52 -8.53 -10.08
CA VAL A 97 -10.96 -7.85 -8.86
C VAL A 97 -11.32 -8.86 -7.77
N MET A 98 -12.09 -9.90 -8.11
CA MET A 98 -12.46 -10.97 -7.18
C MET A 98 -11.25 -11.75 -6.69
N GLU A 99 -10.32 -12.08 -7.58
CA GLU A 99 -9.10 -12.81 -7.24
C GLU A 99 -8.19 -11.99 -6.32
N ALA A 100 -8.04 -10.69 -6.57
CA ALA A 100 -7.32 -9.82 -5.65
C ALA A 100 -8.03 -9.69 -4.28
N GLY A 101 -9.36 -9.67 -4.25
CA GLY A 101 -10.14 -9.71 -3.01
C GLY A 101 -9.87 -10.97 -2.19
N ARG A 102 -9.84 -12.16 -2.83
CA ARG A 102 -9.46 -13.40 -2.14
C ARG A 102 -8.04 -13.35 -1.58
N ARG A 103 -7.09 -12.78 -2.33
CA ARG A 103 -5.70 -12.61 -1.85
C ARG A 103 -5.63 -11.66 -0.66
N TRP A 104 -6.45 -10.62 -0.66
CA TRP A 104 -6.56 -9.67 0.44
C TRP A 104 -7.05 -10.34 1.73
N GLU A 105 -8.14 -11.10 1.65
CA GLU A 105 -8.77 -11.77 2.80
C GLU A 105 -7.79 -12.70 3.53
N ASN A 106 -6.91 -13.36 2.78
CA ASN A 106 -5.93 -14.32 3.31
C ASN A 106 -4.56 -13.69 3.66
N ALA A 107 -4.36 -12.40 3.40
CA ALA A 107 -3.07 -11.74 3.64
C ALA A 107 -2.87 -11.36 5.11
N THR A 108 -1.66 -11.59 5.62
CA THR A 108 -1.19 -11.09 6.91
C THR A 108 -0.97 -9.58 6.84
N SER A 109 -1.23 -8.84 7.92
CA SER A 109 -0.91 -7.42 7.94
C SER A 109 0.59 -7.17 8.05
N VAL A 110 1.07 -6.04 7.52
CA VAL A 110 2.47 -5.61 7.70
C VAL A 110 2.83 -5.54 9.18
N ARG A 111 1.91 -5.10 10.04
CA ARG A 111 2.13 -5.04 11.49
C ARG A 111 2.41 -6.41 12.09
N GLU A 112 1.52 -7.37 11.86
CA GLU A 112 1.67 -8.76 12.35
C GLU A 112 2.95 -9.40 11.79
N TRP A 113 3.30 -9.10 10.54
CA TRP A 113 4.51 -9.62 9.92
C TRP A 113 5.77 -9.06 10.57
N LEU A 114 5.84 -7.75 10.84
CA LEU A 114 6.96 -7.12 11.55
C LEU A 114 7.08 -7.63 12.98
N GLU A 115 5.96 -7.83 13.68
CA GLU A 115 5.92 -8.44 15.01
C GLU A 115 6.51 -9.87 14.96
N ALA A 116 6.17 -10.66 13.94
CA ALA A 116 6.69 -12.02 13.77
C ALA A 116 8.17 -12.07 13.33
N GLU A 117 8.62 -11.15 12.48
CA GLU A 117 10.04 -11.04 12.08
C GLU A 117 10.93 -10.65 13.26
N GLY A 118 10.47 -9.75 14.13
CA GLY A 118 11.19 -9.41 15.36
C GLY A 118 11.44 -10.63 16.25
N VAL A 119 10.44 -11.50 16.40
CA VAL A 119 10.56 -12.77 17.14
C VAL A 119 11.53 -13.76 16.47
N ARG A 120 11.64 -13.77 15.14
CA ARG A 120 12.57 -14.64 14.40
C ARG A 120 14.03 -14.18 14.48
N GLY A 121 14.28 -12.89 14.72
CA GLY A 121 15.64 -12.32 14.82
C GLY A 121 16.30 -12.47 16.20
N GLU A 122 15.56 -12.91 17.21
CA GLU A 122 16.04 -13.07 18.60
C GLU A 122 16.28 -14.54 19.02
N ALA A 123 16.29 -15.48 18.07
CA ALA A 123 16.43 -16.93 18.30
C ALA A 123 17.81 -17.50 17.95
#